data_AF-A0A936HCG1-F1
#
_entry.id   AF-A0A936HCG1-F1
#
_cell.length_a   1.000
_cell.length_b   1.000
_cell.length_c   1.000
_cell.angle_alpha   90.00
_cell.angle_beta   90.00
_cell.angle_gamma   90.00
#
_symmetry.space_group_name_H-M   'P 1'
#
loop_
_entity.id
_entity.type
_entity.pdbx_description
1 polymer ?
#
loop_
_entity_poly.entity_id
_entity_poly.type
_entity_poly.pdbx_seq_one_letter_code
_entity_poly.pdbx_strand_id
1 'polypeptide(L)'
;MTDPQPLFILCPGRSFSSVVCMAIGQHPDLYGLPEIYLGIVDTLDEWLQLPDRPGRKHMNQGLLRVVAELHHGEQTQATVREARAWLRQHRHWTTARMFHYLAERIAPRQLVDKSPTQGKPENLARLRRMFPHAWFLHLTRHPRSTGNSFYRIKSAKALLQGQPDLNRLAAMIEGHWIKIHSSILDFTASLPPGQAMRLLGEDFLAEPDSYLRQIAEWLQIRTDDAAIEAMKHPENSPYAHIGPPGAAHGNNRGFLEEPVLKAGRPSPASLVGPLEWLPESRGFGPDMLRLARRLGYQ
;
A
#
# COMPACT_ATOMS: atom_id res chain seq x y z
N MET A 1 -7.19 27.93 1.25
CA MET A 1 -6.86 26.61 1.83
C MET A 1 -5.53 26.17 1.25
N THR A 2 -4.62 25.68 2.08
CA THR A 2 -3.36 25.07 1.64
C THR A 2 -3.64 23.81 0.83
N ASP A 3 -2.87 23.58 -0.24
CA ASP A 3 -2.95 22.35 -1.02
C ASP A 3 -2.65 21.13 -0.11
N PRO A 4 -3.50 20.09 -0.08
CA PRO A 4 -3.24 18.90 0.74
C PRO A 4 -1.90 18.25 0.38
N GLN A 5 -1.16 17.82 1.40
CA GLN A 5 0.12 17.12 1.25
C GLN A 5 -0.02 15.66 1.72
N PRO A 6 -0.67 14.78 0.94
CA PRO A 6 -0.84 13.39 1.34
C PRO A 6 0.51 12.66 1.37
N LEU A 7 0.59 11.63 2.22
CA LEU A 7 1.64 10.63 2.18
C LEU A 7 1.20 9.43 1.34
N PHE A 8 1.96 9.12 0.29
CA PHE A 8 1.79 7.90 -0.51
C PHE A 8 2.86 6.87 -0.19
N ILE A 9 2.44 5.64 0.14
CA ILE A 9 3.36 4.52 0.38
C ILE A 9 3.50 3.67 -0.88
N LEU A 10 4.70 3.65 -1.46
CA LEU A 10 5.01 3.01 -2.73
C LEU A 10 5.74 1.67 -2.50
N CYS A 11 5.18 0.57 -3.02
CA CYS A 11 5.78 -0.77 -2.96
C CYS A 11 5.20 -1.70 -4.05
N PRO A 12 5.82 -2.85 -4.35
CA PRO A 12 5.29 -3.87 -5.27
C PRO A 12 4.12 -4.70 -4.71
N GLY A 13 3.58 -4.32 -3.53
CA GLY A 13 2.74 -5.18 -2.71
C GLY A 13 3.57 -6.21 -1.93
N ARG A 14 2.91 -6.97 -1.04
CA ARG A 14 3.53 -7.99 -0.18
C ARG A 14 4.74 -7.51 0.66
N SER A 15 4.83 -6.20 0.89
CA SER A 15 5.96 -5.53 1.53
C SER A 15 5.54 -4.88 2.85
N PHE A 16 4.75 -5.58 3.69
CA PHE A 16 4.21 -5.08 4.97
C PHE A 16 3.30 -3.83 4.88
N SER A 17 2.94 -3.42 3.67
CA SER A 17 2.38 -2.11 3.42
C SER A 17 1.01 -1.81 4.04
N SER A 18 0.19 -2.82 4.35
CA SER A 18 -1.06 -2.59 5.10
C SER A 18 -0.78 -2.23 6.56
N VAL A 19 0.06 -2.98 7.26
CA VAL A 19 0.37 -2.66 8.67
C VAL A 19 1.13 -1.34 8.79
N VAL A 20 2.08 -1.07 7.89
CA VAL A 20 2.81 0.22 7.87
C VAL A 20 1.87 1.39 7.61
N CYS A 21 0.95 1.28 6.63
CA CYS A 21 -0.01 2.35 6.33
C CYS A 21 -0.96 2.62 7.51
N MET A 22 -1.48 1.56 8.13
CA MET A 22 -2.40 1.70 9.24
C MET A 22 -1.71 2.21 10.50
N ALA A 23 -0.46 1.80 10.76
CA ALA A 23 0.34 2.29 11.87
C ALA A 23 0.62 3.79 11.74
N ILE A 24 1.19 4.22 10.60
CA ILE A 24 1.45 5.64 10.34
C ILE A 24 0.15 6.44 10.40
N GLY A 25 -0.94 5.89 9.85
CA GLY A 25 -2.24 6.53 9.83
C GLY A 25 -2.96 6.66 11.18
N GLN A 26 -2.44 6.06 12.27
CA GLN A 26 -2.96 6.32 13.62
C GLN A 26 -2.34 7.56 14.28
N HIS A 27 -1.33 8.17 13.67
CA HIS A 27 -0.80 9.44 14.16
C HIS A 27 -1.94 10.48 14.23
N PRO A 28 -2.05 11.28 15.31
CA PRO A 28 -3.19 12.19 15.49
C PRO A 28 -3.38 13.24 14.37
N ASP A 29 -2.29 13.61 13.69
CA ASP A 29 -2.29 14.56 12.57
C ASP A 29 -2.48 13.88 11.20
N LEU A 30 -2.61 12.54 11.16
CA LEU A 30 -2.74 11.75 9.95
C LEU A 30 -4.05 10.94 9.93
N TYR A 31 -4.43 10.47 8.75
CA TYR A 31 -5.57 9.59 8.54
C TYR A 31 -5.21 8.47 7.58
N GLY A 32 -5.01 7.27 8.12
CA GLY A 32 -4.72 6.06 7.35
C GLY A 32 -5.91 5.58 6.54
N LEU A 33 -5.80 5.62 5.22
CA LEU A 33 -6.80 5.07 4.32
C LEU A 33 -6.55 3.58 4.05
N PRO A 34 -7.61 2.76 3.87
CA PRO A 34 -7.47 1.47 3.22
C PRO A 34 -7.04 1.67 1.76
N GLU A 35 -6.77 0.58 1.06
CA GLU A 35 -6.51 0.57 -0.38
C GLU A 35 -7.73 1.11 -1.14
N ILE A 36 -7.68 2.39 -1.52
CA ILE A 36 -8.76 3.09 -2.23
C ILE A 36 -8.60 3.09 -3.75
N TYR A 37 -7.40 2.79 -4.28
CA TYR A 37 -7.13 2.66 -5.72
C TYR A 37 -7.55 3.88 -6.59
N LEU A 38 -7.65 5.09 -6.02
CA LEU A 38 -7.92 6.31 -6.79
C LEU A 38 -6.72 6.70 -7.67
N GLY A 39 -5.49 6.44 -7.21
CA GLY A 39 -4.25 6.79 -7.93
C GLY A 39 -3.94 5.95 -9.18
N ILE A 40 -4.87 5.14 -9.68
CA ILE A 40 -4.62 4.26 -10.84
C ILE A 40 -5.61 4.43 -12.01
N VAL A 41 -6.55 5.37 -11.88
CA VAL A 41 -7.58 5.71 -12.87
C VAL A 41 -7.84 7.22 -12.86
N ASP A 42 -8.47 7.75 -13.91
CA ASP A 42 -8.69 9.19 -14.08
C ASP A 42 -9.99 9.68 -13.40
N THR A 43 -11.02 8.84 -13.39
CA THR A 43 -12.37 9.23 -12.95
C THR A 43 -12.99 8.23 -11.97
N LEU A 44 -14.01 8.68 -11.24
CA LEU A 44 -14.82 7.79 -10.41
C LEU A 44 -15.63 6.79 -11.24
N ASP A 45 -15.99 7.11 -12.48
CA ASP A 45 -16.63 6.16 -13.40
C ASP A 45 -15.71 4.97 -13.73
N GLU A 46 -14.45 5.23 -14.10
CA GLU A 46 -13.45 4.19 -14.31
C GLU A 46 -13.18 3.38 -13.04
N TRP A 47 -13.15 4.06 -11.89
CA TRP A 47 -12.96 3.44 -10.59
C TRP A 47 -14.13 2.49 -10.24
N LEU A 48 -15.37 2.90 -10.50
CA LEU A 48 -16.57 2.09 -10.27
C LEU A 48 -16.55 0.79 -11.09
N GLN A 49 -15.93 0.81 -12.27
CA GLN A 49 -15.77 -0.32 -13.19
C GLN A 49 -14.53 -1.19 -12.91
N LEU A 50 -13.66 -0.82 -11.96
CA LEU A 50 -12.49 -1.64 -11.61
C LEU A 50 -12.81 -3.10 -11.30
N PRO A 51 -13.90 -3.44 -10.55
CA PRO A 51 -14.24 -4.82 -10.22
C PRO A 51 -14.56 -5.70 -11.43
N ASP A 52 -14.99 -5.10 -12.54
CA ASP A 52 -15.36 -5.80 -13.77
C ASP A 52 -14.11 -6.36 -14.48
N ARG A 53 -12.93 -5.84 -14.14
CA ARG A 53 -11.65 -6.30 -14.70
C ARG A 53 -11.17 -7.58 -13.99
N PRO A 54 -10.64 -8.57 -14.73
CA PRO A 54 -10.11 -9.80 -14.15
C PRO A 54 -9.10 -9.55 -13.03
N GLY A 55 -9.33 -10.16 -11.87
CA GLY A 55 -8.45 -10.06 -10.71
C GLY A 55 -8.56 -8.77 -9.89
N ARG A 56 -9.54 -7.89 -10.17
CA ARG A 56 -9.70 -6.59 -9.50
C ARG A 56 -10.99 -6.44 -8.68
N LYS A 57 -11.74 -7.53 -8.46
CA LYS A 57 -13.07 -7.56 -7.78
C LYS A 57 -13.14 -6.79 -6.44
N HIS A 58 -12.03 -6.69 -5.72
CA HIS A 58 -11.94 -6.07 -4.39
C HIS A 58 -11.44 -4.61 -4.42
N MET A 59 -10.96 -4.11 -5.56
CA MET A 59 -10.29 -2.79 -5.64
C MET A 59 -11.21 -1.59 -5.42
N ASN A 60 -12.54 -1.78 -5.42
CA ASN A 60 -13.47 -0.70 -5.09
C ASN A 60 -13.95 -0.71 -3.63
N GLN A 61 -13.53 -1.68 -2.82
CA GLN A 61 -14.11 -1.88 -1.49
C GLN A 61 -13.56 -0.88 -0.47
N GLY A 62 -12.28 -0.52 -0.54
CA GLY A 62 -11.66 0.42 0.40
C GLY A 62 -12.33 1.79 0.39
N LEU A 63 -12.54 2.40 -0.79
CA LEU A 63 -13.17 3.72 -0.87
C LEU A 63 -14.64 3.70 -0.41
N LEU A 64 -15.36 2.60 -0.63
CA LEU A 64 -16.72 2.45 -0.11
C LEU A 64 -16.76 2.51 1.41
N ARG A 65 -15.80 1.83 2.06
CA ARG A 65 -15.64 1.88 3.51
C ARG A 65 -15.29 3.30 3.98
N VAL A 66 -14.39 3.98 3.27
CA VAL A 66 -13.99 5.36 3.59
C VAL A 66 -15.17 6.31 3.50
N VAL A 67 -15.93 6.27 2.40
CA VAL A 67 -17.09 7.15 2.22
C VAL A 67 -18.17 6.83 3.26
N ALA A 68 -18.45 5.56 3.54
CA ALA A 68 -19.40 5.17 4.58
C ALA A 68 -18.98 5.71 5.96
N GLU A 69 -17.73 5.50 6.36
CA GLU A 69 -17.16 5.98 7.62
C GLU A 69 -17.23 7.51 7.73
N LEU A 70 -16.80 8.24 6.71
CA LEU A 70 -16.74 9.70 6.75
C LEU A 70 -18.10 10.38 6.62
N HIS A 71 -19.11 9.71 6.02
CA HIS A 71 -20.45 10.27 5.86
C HIS A 71 -21.37 9.93 7.03
N HIS A 72 -21.17 8.76 7.66
CA HIS A 72 -22.12 8.22 8.64
C HIS A 72 -21.47 7.91 10.00
N GLY A 73 -20.14 7.94 10.12
CA GLY A 73 -19.44 7.53 11.34
C GLY A 73 -19.45 6.02 11.59
N GLU A 74 -19.88 5.22 10.61
CA GLU A 74 -19.96 3.76 10.73
C GLU A 74 -19.90 3.02 9.37
N GLN A 75 -19.60 1.72 9.44
CA GLN A 75 -19.55 0.83 8.29
C GLN A 75 -20.53 -0.32 8.42
N THR A 76 -21.76 -0.11 7.93
CA THR A 76 -22.79 -1.15 7.82
C THR A 76 -23.09 -1.47 6.36
N GLN A 77 -23.84 -2.54 6.11
CA GLN A 77 -24.28 -2.85 4.75
C GLN A 77 -25.14 -1.71 4.16
N ALA A 78 -25.88 -0.98 4.99
CA ALA A 78 -26.70 0.15 4.57
C ALA A 78 -25.82 1.35 4.18
N THR A 79 -24.91 1.78 5.06
CA THR A 79 -24.03 2.93 4.79
C THR A 79 -23.11 2.67 3.59
N VAL A 80 -22.68 1.42 3.35
CA VAL A 80 -21.93 1.04 2.14
C VAL A 80 -22.78 1.12 0.86
N ARG A 81 -24.08 0.80 0.91
CA ARG A 81 -24.97 0.98 -0.26
C ARG A 81 -25.16 2.46 -0.57
N GLU A 82 -25.33 3.29 0.45
CA GLU A 82 -25.47 4.75 0.32
C GLU A 82 -24.18 5.37 -0.23
N ALA A 83 -23.02 4.99 0.31
CA ALA A 83 -21.71 5.38 -0.21
C ALA A 83 -21.55 5.02 -1.70
N ARG A 84 -21.99 3.82 -2.11
CA ARG A 84 -21.98 3.42 -3.52
C ARG A 84 -22.89 4.28 -4.39
N ALA A 85 -24.10 4.58 -3.92
CA ALA A 85 -25.03 5.45 -4.63
C ALA A 85 -24.48 6.86 -4.79
N TRP A 86 -23.89 7.41 -3.72
CA TRP A 86 -23.23 8.70 -3.73
C TRP A 86 -22.05 8.73 -4.73
N LEU A 87 -21.17 7.73 -4.73
CA LEU A 87 -20.07 7.64 -5.70
C LEU A 87 -20.57 7.55 -7.16
N ARG A 88 -21.71 6.89 -7.41
CA ARG A 88 -22.34 6.84 -8.73
C ARG A 88 -22.89 8.19 -9.18
N GLN A 89 -23.52 8.95 -8.29
CA GLN A 89 -23.97 10.32 -8.58
C GLN A 89 -22.80 11.23 -8.94
N HIS A 90 -21.63 10.97 -8.36
CA HIS A 90 -20.39 11.70 -8.60
C HIS A 90 -19.45 11.03 -9.61
N ARG A 91 -19.91 10.07 -10.42
CA ARG A 91 -19.07 9.32 -11.38
C ARG A 91 -18.23 10.20 -12.33
N HIS A 92 -18.72 11.41 -12.62
CA HIS A 92 -18.07 12.40 -13.47
C HIS A 92 -16.86 13.10 -12.79
N TRP A 93 -16.64 12.90 -11.49
CA TRP A 93 -15.50 13.47 -10.78
C TRP A 93 -14.20 12.81 -11.21
N THR A 94 -13.14 13.62 -11.29
CA THR A 94 -11.78 13.11 -11.37
C THR A 94 -11.39 12.47 -10.04
N THR A 95 -10.46 11.50 -10.08
CA THR A 95 -9.90 10.92 -8.86
C THR A 95 -9.14 11.95 -8.03
N ALA A 96 -8.53 12.96 -8.66
CA ALA A 96 -7.95 14.12 -7.98
C ALA A 96 -8.98 14.86 -7.12
N ARG A 97 -10.14 15.21 -7.70
CA ARG A 97 -11.24 15.85 -6.97
C ARG A 97 -11.71 14.99 -5.80
N MET A 98 -11.79 13.67 -5.99
CA MET A 98 -12.15 12.77 -4.90
C MET A 98 -11.11 12.75 -3.77
N PHE A 99 -9.80 12.74 -4.08
CA PHE A 99 -8.77 12.86 -3.05
C PHE A 99 -8.88 14.19 -2.27
N HIS A 100 -9.07 15.33 -2.96
CA HIS A 100 -9.26 16.62 -2.28
C HIS A 100 -10.51 16.62 -1.40
N TYR A 101 -11.61 16.05 -1.89
CA TYR A 101 -12.82 15.89 -1.09
C TYR A 101 -12.57 15.08 0.19
N LEU A 102 -11.82 13.97 0.11
CA LEU A 102 -11.45 13.20 1.30
C LEU A 102 -10.59 14.03 2.26
N ALA A 103 -9.59 14.75 1.74
CA ALA A 103 -8.70 15.60 2.54
C ALA A 103 -9.49 16.70 3.29
N GLU A 104 -10.45 17.33 2.63
CA GLU A 104 -11.34 18.33 3.24
C GLU A 104 -12.17 17.76 4.40
N ARG A 105 -12.61 16.50 4.31
CA ARG A 105 -13.44 15.88 5.35
C ARG A 105 -12.68 15.43 6.58
N ILE A 106 -11.38 15.17 6.45
CA ILE A 106 -10.55 14.72 7.57
C ILE A 106 -9.73 15.85 8.21
N ALA A 107 -9.78 17.06 7.63
CA ALA A 107 -9.04 18.22 8.10
C ALA A 107 -9.25 18.43 9.62
N PRO A 108 -8.19 18.77 10.38
CA PRO A 108 -6.85 19.16 9.92
C PRO A 108 -5.88 18.01 9.60
N ARG A 109 -6.33 16.74 9.63
CA ARG A 109 -5.45 15.58 9.38
C ARG A 109 -5.04 15.44 7.91
N GLN A 110 -3.86 14.88 7.67
CA GLN A 110 -3.35 14.59 6.32
C GLN A 110 -3.62 13.13 5.92
N LEU A 111 -3.88 12.88 4.64
CA LEU A 111 -4.15 11.53 4.13
C LEU A 111 -2.87 10.69 4.09
N VAL A 112 -2.97 9.43 4.50
CA VAL A 112 -1.96 8.40 4.23
C VAL A 112 -2.61 7.35 3.35
N ASP A 113 -2.18 7.25 2.09
CA ASP A 113 -2.72 6.29 1.13
C ASP A 113 -1.65 5.29 0.69
N LYS A 114 -2.09 4.04 0.57
CA LYS A 114 -1.30 2.94 0.06
C LYS A 114 -2.20 2.08 -0.79
N SER A 115 -1.86 1.96 -2.06
CA SER A 115 -2.44 0.94 -2.96
C SER A 115 -1.32 0.15 -3.66
N PRO A 116 -1.30 -1.20 -3.58
CA PRO A 116 -0.19 -2.03 -4.10
C PRO A 116 0.20 -1.85 -5.58
N THR A 117 -0.66 -1.21 -6.37
CA THR A 117 -0.48 -0.97 -7.80
C THR A 117 0.08 0.41 -8.14
N GLN A 118 0.28 1.30 -7.15
CA GLN A 118 0.73 2.68 -7.37
C GLN A 118 2.17 2.79 -7.86
N GLY A 119 3.03 1.80 -7.58
CA GLY A 119 4.43 1.83 -7.99
C GLY A 119 4.71 1.69 -9.50
N LYS A 120 3.68 1.72 -10.36
CA LYS A 120 3.85 1.70 -11.82
C LYS A 120 4.12 3.12 -12.35
N PRO A 121 4.96 3.30 -13.39
CA PRO A 121 5.33 4.63 -13.90
C PRO A 121 4.13 5.54 -14.18
N GLU A 122 3.09 5.02 -14.83
CA GLU A 122 1.89 5.78 -15.18
C GLU A 122 1.11 6.26 -13.94
N ASN A 123 1.12 5.47 -12.86
CA ASN A 123 0.44 5.80 -11.62
C ASN A 123 1.27 6.78 -10.79
N LEU A 124 2.60 6.63 -10.77
CA LEU A 124 3.50 7.58 -10.11
C LEU A 124 3.40 8.98 -10.74
N ALA A 125 3.41 9.05 -12.07
CA ALA A 125 3.20 10.31 -12.80
C ALA A 125 1.82 10.93 -12.51
N ARG A 126 0.79 10.10 -12.35
CA ARG A 126 -0.55 10.55 -11.93
C ARG A 126 -0.54 11.14 -10.53
N LEU A 127 0.01 10.43 -9.54
CA LEU A 127 0.11 10.91 -8.15
C LEU A 127 0.84 12.27 -8.07
N ARG A 128 1.98 12.41 -8.77
CA ARG A 128 2.75 13.66 -8.82
C ARG A 128 1.98 14.84 -9.43
N ARG A 129 1.13 14.56 -10.42
CA ARG A 129 0.29 15.59 -11.06
C ARG A 129 -0.85 16.03 -10.16
N MET A 130 -1.46 15.10 -9.43
CA MET A 130 -2.55 15.41 -8.51
C MET A 130 -2.04 16.15 -7.27
N PHE A 131 -0.88 15.75 -6.75
CA PHE A 131 -0.30 16.32 -5.53
C PHE A 131 1.17 16.65 -5.73
N PRO A 132 1.48 17.87 -6.22
CA PRO A 132 2.85 18.27 -6.45
C PRO A 132 3.72 18.34 -5.18
N HIS A 133 3.08 18.49 -4.02
CA HIS A 133 3.74 18.63 -2.73
C HIS A 133 3.54 17.41 -1.81
N ALA A 134 3.10 16.27 -2.35
CA ALA A 134 2.96 15.03 -1.59
C ALA A 134 4.29 14.48 -1.09
N TRP A 135 4.19 13.68 -0.04
CA TRP A 135 5.27 12.88 0.52
C TRP A 135 5.23 11.46 -0.04
N PHE A 136 6.38 10.87 -0.32
CA PHE A 136 6.47 9.52 -0.91
C PHE A 136 7.38 8.61 -0.08
N LEU A 137 6.77 7.62 0.59
CA LEU A 137 7.50 6.59 1.32
C LEU A 137 7.73 5.38 0.43
N HIS A 138 8.98 5.15 0.01
CA HIS A 138 9.38 3.94 -0.71
C HIS A 138 9.62 2.80 0.28
N LEU A 139 8.63 1.93 0.41
CA LEU A 139 8.68 0.77 1.29
C LEU A 139 9.23 -0.46 0.56
N THR A 140 10.30 -1.04 1.11
CA THR A 140 10.95 -2.23 0.55
C THR A 140 10.75 -3.45 1.45
N ARG A 141 10.82 -4.63 0.83
CA ARG A 141 10.93 -5.91 1.51
C ARG A 141 11.91 -6.79 0.75
N HIS A 142 12.64 -7.63 1.48
CA HIS A 142 13.60 -8.56 0.92
C HIS A 142 12.96 -9.37 -0.22
N PRO A 143 13.63 -9.50 -1.36
CA PRO A 143 13.04 -10.13 -2.54
C PRO A 143 12.67 -11.59 -2.35
N ARG A 144 13.45 -12.35 -1.58
CA ARG A 144 13.13 -13.75 -1.25
C ARG A 144 11.83 -13.87 -0.46
N SER A 145 11.67 -13.07 0.58
CA SER A 145 10.47 -13.05 1.41
C SER A 145 9.24 -12.57 0.62
N THR A 146 9.43 -11.57 -0.25
CA THR A 146 8.38 -11.09 -1.17
C THR A 146 7.98 -12.17 -2.17
N GLY A 147 8.96 -12.83 -2.81
CA GLY A 147 8.77 -13.88 -3.78
C GLY A 147 8.05 -15.10 -3.20
N ASN A 148 8.50 -15.59 -2.03
CA ASN A 148 7.84 -16.68 -1.30
C ASN A 148 6.37 -16.36 -1.00
N SER A 149 6.09 -15.13 -0.56
CA SER A 149 4.72 -14.69 -0.29
C SER A 149 3.86 -14.67 -1.55
N PHE A 150 4.42 -14.18 -2.66
CA PHE A 150 3.73 -14.12 -3.94
C PHE A 150 3.48 -15.51 -4.52
N TYR A 151 4.48 -16.39 -4.42
CA TYR A 151 4.40 -17.77 -4.85
C TYR A 151 3.28 -18.51 -4.15
N ARG A 152 3.24 -18.52 -2.81
CA ARG A 152 2.19 -19.21 -2.02
C ARG A 152 0.76 -18.83 -2.45
N ILE A 153 0.52 -17.55 -2.74
CA ILE A 153 -0.80 -17.06 -3.17
C ILE A 153 -1.10 -17.51 -4.61
N LYS A 154 -0.13 -17.41 -5.51
CA LYS A 154 -0.34 -17.70 -6.93
C LYS A 154 -0.34 -19.19 -7.24
N SER A 155 0.47 -19.99 -6.55
CA SER A 155 0.47 -21.45 -6.68
C SER A 155 -0.84 -22.04 -6.17
N ALA A 156 -1.36 -21.57 -5.03
CA ALA A 156 -2.69 -21.96 -4.54
C ALA A 156 -3.80 -21.63 -5.55
N LYS A 157 -3.73 -20.45 -6.18
CA LYS A 157 -4.70 -20.07 -7.22
C LYS A 157 -4.54 -20.89 -8.50
N ALA A 158 -3.31 -21.17 -8.91
CA ALA A 158 -3.03 -21.89 -10.13
C ALA A 158 -3.38 -23.38 -10.00
N LEU A 159 -3.15 -24.01 -8.85
CA LEU A 159 -3.56 -25.39 -8.58
C LEU A 159 -5.07 -25.61 -8.77
N LEU A 160 -5.87 -24.57 -8.53
CA LEU A 160 -7.32 -24.55 -8.80
C LEU A 160 -7.68 -24.38 -10.29
N GLN A 161 -6.72 -24.06 -11.15
CA GLN A 161 -6.90 -23.72 -12.58
C GLN A 161 -6.10 -24.63 -13.55
N GLY A 162 -5.36 -25.64 -13.03
CA GLY A 162 -4.49 -26.55 -13.81
C GLY A 162 -3.04 -26.57 -13.30
N GLN A 163 -2.15 -27.40 -13.87
CA GLN A 163 -0.73 -27.38 -13.47
C GLN A 163 -0.06 -26.08 -13.94
N PRO A 164 0.43 -25.20 -13.02
CA PRO A 164 1.12 -23.98 -13.42
C PRO A 164 2.49 -24.25 -14.02
N ASP A 165 2.84 -23.48 -15.05
CA ASP A 165 4.23 -23.27 -15.44
C ASP A 165 4.95 -22.49 -14.32
N LEU A 166 5.65 -23.21 -13.45
CA LEU A 166 6.36 -22.68 -12.29
C LEU A 166 7.54 -21.77 -12.69
N ASN A 167 8.18 -22.04 -13.84
CA ASN A 167 9.28 -21.22 -14.34
C ASN A 167 8.76 -19.85 -14.80
N ARG A 168 7.64 -19.84 -15.53
CA ARG A 168 6.96 -18.59 -15.91
C ARG A 168 6.47 -17.81 -14.69
N LEU A 169 5.94 -18.49 -13.67
CA LEU A 169 5.51 -17.84 -12.43
C LEU A 169 6.69 -17.18 -11.71
N ALA A 170 7.84 -17.86 -11.60
CA ALA A 170 9.01 -17.31 -10.96
C ALA A 170 9.60 -16.11 -11.73
N ALA A 171 9.69 -16.20 -13.06
CA ALA A 171 10.13 -15.08 -13.90
C ALA A 171 9.20 -13.86 -13.75
N MET A 172 7.88 -14.09 -13.62
CA MET A 172 6.91 -13.03 -13.36
C MET A 172 7.08 -12.40 -11.98
N ILE A 173 7.40 -13.19 -10.94
CA ILE A 173 7.68 -12.68 -9.58
C ILE A 173 8.89 -11.75 -9.59
N GLU A 174 10.00 -12.23 -10.16
CA GLU A 174 11.26 -11.48 -10.24
C GLU A 174 11.10 -10.21 -11.08
N GLY A 175 10.51 -10.35 -12.28
CA GLY A 175 10.25 -9.23 -13.18
C GLY A 175 9.31 -8.18 -12.58
N HIS A 176 8.29 -8.59 -11.81
CA HIS A 176 7.40 -7.64 -11.11
C HIS A 176 8.14 -6.86 -10.04
N TRP A 177 8.96 -7.53 -9.22
CA TRP A 177 9.73 -6.88 -8.16
C TRP A 177 10.73 -5.86 -8.75
N ILE A 178 11.48 -6.27 -9.79
CA ILE A 178 12.41 -5.39 -10.50
C ILE A 178 11.69 -4.19 -11.09
N LYS A 179 10.63 -4.44 -11.88
CA LYS A 179 9.91 -3.38 -12.60
C LYS A 179 9.41 -2.30 -11.65
N ILE A 180 8.74 -2.69 -10.57
CA ILE A 180 8.13 -1.73 -9.66
C ILE A 180 9.19 -0.97 -8.87
N HIS A 181 10.20 -1.64 -8.32
CA HIS A 181 11.22 -0.94 -7.55
C HIS A 181 12.09 -0.02 -8.42
N SER A 182 12.46 -0.43 -9.64
CA SER A 182 13.15 0.48 -10.58
C SER A 182 12.28 1.70 -10.89
N SER A 183 10.98 1.51 -11.15
CA SER A 183 10.05 2.63 -11.41
C SER A 183 9.97 3.61 -10.23
N ILE A 184 9.92 3.10 -8.99
CA ILE A 184 9.88 3.94 -7.79
C ILE A 184 11.22 4.66 -7.57
N LEU A 185 12.35 3.99 -7.81
CA LEU A 185 13.68 4.61 -7.69
C LEU A 185 13.86 5.75 -8.70
N ASP A 186 13.49 5.53 -9.96
CA ASP A 186 13.59 6.55 -11.01
C ASP A 186 12.66 7.74 -10.69
N PHE A 187 11.45 7.45 -10.24
CA PHE A 187 10.50 8.47 -9.80
C PHE A 187 11.02 9.29 -8.62
N THR A 188 11.43 8.63 -7.53
CA THR A 188 11.90 9.32 -6.31
C THR A 188 13.19 10.10 -6.54
N ALA A 189 14.07 9.66 -7.43
CA ALA A 189 15.25 10.41 -7.86
C ALA A 189 14.91 11.70 -8.63
N SER A 190 13.72 11.79 -9.24
CA SER A 190 13.25 12.99 -9.94
C SER A 190 12.55 14.01 -9.03
N LEU A 191 12.30 13.67 -7.76
CA LEU A 191 11.60 14.54 -6.83
C LEU A 191 12.56 15.54 -6.15
N PRO A 192 12.05 16.74 -5.79
CA PRO A 192 12.74 17.65 -4.87
C PRO A 192 13.29 16.94 -3.61
N PRO A 193 14.47 17.35 -3.13
CA PRO A 193 15.03 16.84 -1.88
C PRO A 193 14.03 16.91 -0.73
N GLY A 194 13.95 15.85 0.06
CA GLY A 194 13.02 15.75 1.18
C GLY A 194 11.64 15.21 0.83
N GLN A 195 11.18 15.18 -0.43
CA GLN A 195 9.85 14.63 -0.75
C GLN A 195 9.75 13.11 -0.71
N ALA A 196 10.86 12.39 -0.60
CA ALA A 196 10.88 10.95 -0.53
C ALA A 196 11.78 10.42 0.60
N MET A 197 11.30 9.38 1.27
CA MET A 197 12.04 8.58 2.24
C MET A 197 11.99 7.12 1.81
N ARG A 198 13.10 6.39 1.94
CA ARG A 198 13.13 4.93 1.75
C ARG A 198 13.10 4.24 3.11
N LEU A 199 12.25 3.23 3.25
CA LEU A 199 12.06 2.46 4.47
C LEU A 199 12.20 0.96 4.18
N LEU A 200 13.13 0.30 4.86
CA LEU A 200 13.24 -1.15 4.86
C LEU A 200 12.18 -1.70 5.84
N GLY A 201 11.22 -2.44 5.32
CA GLY A 201 10.14 -2.98 6.15
C GLY A 201 10.63 -3.91 7.25
N GLU A 202 11.73 -4.63 7.02
CA GLU A 202 12.36 -5.46 8.06
C GLU A 202 12.90 -4.64 9.24
N ASP A 203 13.54 -3.51 8.96
CA ASP A 203 14.09 -2.64 10.00
C ASP A 203 12.97 -1.87 10.72
N PHE A 204 11.94 -1.43 9.99
CA PHE A 204 10.72 -0.88 10.60
C PHE A 204 10.10 -1.83 11.61
N LEU A 205 9.99 -3.12 11.29
CA LEU A 205 9.43 -4.10 12.22
C LEU A 205 10.39 -4.39 13.38
N ALA A 206 11.70 -4.34 13.15
CA ALA A 206 12.69 -4.54 14.21
C ALA A 206 12.68 -3.40 15.24
N GLU A 207 12.55 -2.16 14.79
CA GLU A 207 12.68 -0.95 15.62
C GLU A 207 11.55 0.07 15.33
N PRO A 208 10.28 -0.30 15.53
CA PRO A 208 9.15 0.52 15.11
C PRO A 208 9.17 1.91 15.73
N ASP A 209 9.48 2.04 17.03
CA ASP A 209 9.47 3.34 17.73
C ASP A 209 10.45 4.35 17.10
N SER A 210 11.63 3.89 16.70
CA SER A 210 12.65 4.72 16.05
C SER A 210 12.18 5.19 14.68
N TYR A 211 11.67 4.28 13.84
CA TYR A 211 11.23 4.62 12.50
C TYR A 211 9.93 5.43 12.47
N LEU A 212 8.99 5.17 13.39
CA LEU A 212 7.77 5.96 13.51
C LEU A 212 8.09 7.42 13.84
N ARG A 213 9.03 7.64 14.77
CA ARG A 213 9.52 8.98 15.11
C ARG A 213 10.23 9.66 13.93
N GLN A 214 11.13 8.95 13.24
CA GLN A 214 11.80 9.48 12.04
C GLN A 214 10.82 9.85 10.92
N ILE A 215 9.77 9.05 10.72
CA ILE A 215 8.72 9.35 9.73
C ILE A 215 7.95 10.60 10.16
N ALA A 216 7.58 10.73 11.43
CA ALA A 216 6.89 11.93 11.93
C ALA A 216 7.75 13.20 11.79
N GLU A 217 9.06 13.12 12.13
CA GLU A 217 10.02 14.21 11.92
C GLU A 217 10.12 14.60 10.44
N TRP A 218 10.22 13.61 9.55
CA TRP A 218 10.30 13.81 8.11
C TRP A 218 9.05 14.48 7.54
N LEU A 219 7.86 14.07 8.00
CA LEU A 219 6.58 14.67 7.63
C LEU A 219 6.33 16.03 8.29
N GLN A 220 7.22 16.48 9.19
CA GLN A 220 7.09 17.73 9.94
C GLN A 220 5.82 17.79 10.79
N ILE A 221 5.44 16.65 11.37
CA ILE A 221 4.31 16.52 12.29
C ILE A 221 4.82 16.26 13.71
N ARG A 222 3.88 16.16 14.65
CA ARG A 222 4.17 15.94 16.07
C ARG A 222 5.00 14.68 16.33
N THR A 223 5.91 14.77 17.28
CA THR A 223 6.81 13.66 17.64
C THR A 223 6.75 13.32 19.13
N ASP A 224 5.78 13.84 19.88
CA ASP A 224 5.66 13.48 21.30
C ASP A 224 5.32 11.99 21.48
N ASP A 225 5.62 11.46 22.66
CA ASP A 225 5.50 10.03 22.94
C ASP A 225 4.05 9.52 22.80
N ALA A 226 3.03 10.34 23.08
CA ALA A 226 1.64 9.93 22.92
C ALA A 226 1.26 9.79 21.44
N ALA A 227 1.78 10.67 20.59
CA ALA A 227 1.58 10.60 19.15
C ALA A 227 2.26 9.37 18.52
N ILE A 228 3.50 9.07 18.95
CA ILE A 228 4.22 7.87 18.49
C ILE A 228 3.59 6.59 19.06
N GLU A 229 3.12 6.62 20.31
CA GLU A 229 2.42 5.47 20.89
C GLU A 229 1.14 5.14 20.12
N ALA A 230 0.34 6.16 19.75
CA ALA A 230 -0.85 5.96 18.93
C ALA A 230 -0.55 5.22 17.62
N MET A 231 0.58 5.51 16.98
CA MET A 231 1.00 4.85 15.73
C MET A 231 1.24 3.34 15.87
N LYS A 232 1.49 2.84 17.09
CA LYS A 232 1.77 1.41 17.34
C LYS A 232 0.51 0.55 17.40
N HIS A 233 -0.66 1.17 17.33
CA HIS A 233 -1.96 0.51 17.45
C HIS A 233 -2.79 0.53 16.15
N PRO A 234 -2.28 -0.04 15.03
CA PRO A 234 -3.01 -0.07 13.76
C PRO A 234 -4.39 -0.76 13.84
N GLU A 235 -4.63 -1.58 14.86
CA GLU A 235 -5.92 -2.19 15.18
C GLU A 235 -7.01 -1.17 15.50
N ASN A 236 -6.65 0.04 15.92
CA ASN A 236 -7.59 1.12 16.22
C ASN A 236 -8.15 1.79 14.95
N SER A 237 -7.61 1.47 13.77
CA SER A 237 -8.15 1.96 12.51
C SER A 237 -9.58 1.46 12.28
N PRO A 238 -10.52 2.31 11.80
CA PRO A 238 -11.84 1.84 11.36
C PRO A 238 -11.75 0.86 10.17
N TYR A 239 -10.56 0.72 9.57
CA TYR A 239 -10.28 -0.17 8.46
C TYR A 239 -9.39 -1.37 8.83
N ALA A 240 -9.18 -1.61 10.13
CA ALA A 240 -8.36 -2.69 10.67
C ALA A 240 -8.95 -4.08 10.39
N HIS A 241 -10.28 -4.20 10.40
CA HIS A 241 -10.97 -5.48 10.33
C HIS A 241 -11.76 -5.68 9.03
N ILE A 242 -12.25 -6.91 8.83
CA ILE A 242 -13.17 -7.25 7.73
C ILE A 242 -14.40 -6.34 7.81
N GLY A 243 -14.70 -5.65 6.71
CA GLY A 243 -15.83 -4.74 6.60
C GLY A 243 -17.17 -5.47 6.38
N PRO A 244 -18.27 -4.71 6.27
CA PRO A 244 -19.60 -5.28 6.05
C PRO A 244 -19.76 -5.91 4.65
N PRO A 245 -20.81 -6.72 4.42
CA PRO A 245 -21.11 -7.25 3.10
C PRO A 245 -21.20 -6.14 2.03
N GLY A 246 -20.57 -6.37 0.88
CA GLY A 246 -20.47 -5.38 -0.20
C GLY A 246 -19.24 -4.47 -0.14
N ALA A 247 -18.50 -4.46 0.98
CA ALA A 247 -17.19 -3.82 1.13
C ALA A 247 -16.34 -4.51 2.23
N ALA A 248 -16.17 -5.83 2.13
CA ALA A 248 -15.50 -6.62 3.16
C ALA A 248 -13.98 -6.39 3.25
N HIS A 249 -13.34 -5.95 2.16
CA HIS A 249 -11.90 -5.75 2.06
C HIS A 249 -11.53 -4.27 2.02
N GLY A 250 -10.26 -3.98 1.72
CA GLY A 250 -9.67 -2.65 1.83
C GLY A 250 -8.23 -2.71 2.34
N ASN A 251 -7.82 -3.84 2.90
CA ASN A 251 -6.43 -4.13 3.21
C ASN A 251 -6.10 -5.57 2.84
N ASN A 252 -4.83 -5.94 2.95
CA ASN A 252 -4.45 -7.33 2.76
C ASN A 252 -5.12 -8.24 3.80
N ARG A 253 -5.60 -9.40 3.36
CA ARG A 253 -6.28 -10.40 4.21
C ARG A 253 -5.53 -10.71 5.51
N GLY A 254 -4.21 -10.94 5.45
CA GLY A 254 -3.45 -11.28 6.66
C GLY A 254 -3.41 -10.15 7.70
N PHE A 255 -3.50 -8.89 7.26
CA PHE A 255 -3.67 -7.77 8.19
C PHE A 255 -5.09 -7.70 8.74
N LEU A 256 -6.12 -7.92 7.91
CA LEU A 256 -7.52 -7.90 8.37
C LEU A 256 -7.84 -9.00 9.39
N GLU A 257 -7.11 -10.10 9.35
CA GLU A 257 -7.21 -11.22 10.30
C GLU A 257 -6.44 -10.94 11.60
N GLU A 258 -5.29 -10.26 11.52
CA GLU A 258 -4.43 -9.93 12.65
C GLU A 258 -3.90 -8.49 12.53
N PRO A 259 -4.70 -7.46 12.87
CA PRO A 259 -4.40 -6.06 12.54
C PRO A 259 -3.44 -5.40 13.53
N VAL A 260 -2.48 -6.15 14.07
CA VAL A 260 -1.53 -5.67 15.08
C VAL A 260 -0.15 -5.42 14.48
N LEU A 261 0.55 -4.40 14.97
CA LEU A 261 1.96 -4.19 14.65
C LEU A 261 2.82 -5.20 15.42
N LYS A 262 3.22 -6.28 14.76
CA LYS A 262 4.12 -7.28 15.33
C LYS A 262 5.56 -6.78 15.29
N ALA A 263 5.99 -6.10 16.35
CA ALA A 263 7.38 -5.72 16.55
C ALA A 263 8.27 -6.97 16.66
N GLY A 264 9.42 -6.92 16.02
CA GLY A 264 10.37 -8.02 15.94
C GLY A 264 10.95 -8.15 14.52
N ARG A 265 12.27 -8.29 14.45
CA ARG A 265 12.97 -8.49 13.18
C ARG A 265 12.47 -9.80 12.53
N PRO A 266 11.94 -9.75 11.30
CA PRO A 266 11.59 -10.97 10.58
C PRO A 266 12.82 -11.86 10.40
N SER A 267 12.61 -13.17 10.22
CA SER A 267 13.71 -14.09 9.96
C SER A 267 14.59 -13.61 8.80
N PRO A 268 15.92 -13.59 8.98
CA PRO A 268 16.83 -13.09 7.95
C PRO A 268 16.70 -13.94 6.70
N ALA A 269 16.74 -13.27 5.55
CA ALA A 269 16.77 -13.91 4.24
C ALA A 269 18.08 -13.55 3.56
N SER A 270 18.58 -14.45 2.70
CA SER A 270 19.79 -14.23 1.91
C SER A 270 19.46 -14.06 0.44
N LEU A 271 20.24 -13.25 -0.28
CA LEU A 271 20.25 -13.23 -1.74
C LEU A 271 20.91 -14.46 -2.37
N VAL A 272 21.69 -15.23 -1.60
CA VAL A 272 22.41 -16.43 -2.07
C VAL A 272 21.55 -17.68 -1.92
N GLY A 273 21.80 -18.67 -2.77
CA GLY A 273 21.20 -19.99 -2.69
C GLY A 273 19.93 -20.16 -3.54
N PRO A 274 19.46 -21.41 -3.70
CA PRO A 274 18.34 -21.74 -4.57
C PRO A 274 17.03 -21.12 -4.09
N LEU A 275 16.13 -20.79 -5.02
CA LEU A 275 14.80 -20.28 -4.70
C LEU A 275 13.84 -21.45 -4.44
N GLU A 276 13.24 -21.49 -3.26
CA GLU A 276 12.38 -22.59 -2.76
C GLU A 276 11.15 -22.89 -3.63
N TRP A 277 10.75 -21.93 -4.48
CA TRP A 277 9.57 -22.02 -5.33
C TRP A 277 9.87 -22.44 -6.77
N LEU A 278 11.13 -22.73 -7.09
CA LEU A 278 11.52 -23.16 -8.41
C LEU A 278 11.60 -24.69 -8.52
N PRO A 279 11.15 -25.27 -9.66
CA PRO A 279 11.28 -26.70 -9.89
C PRO A 279 12.74 -27.12 -10.11
N GLU A 280 13.55 -26.25 -10.73
CA GLU A 280 14.99 -26.44 -10.91
C GLU A 280 15.76 -25.50 -9.97
N SER A 281 16.81 -26.04 -9.35
CA SER A 281 17.64 -25.32 -8.39
C SER A 281 18.42 -24.18 -9.08
N ARG A 282 17.94 -22.94 -8.91
CA ARG A 282 18.67 -21.73 -9.30
C ARG A 282 18.42 -20.58 -8.32
N GLY A 283 19.36 -19.64 -8.25
CA GLY A 283 19.24 -18.41 -7.48
C GLY A 283 18.55 -17.28 -8.26
N PHE A 284 18.59 -16.08 -7.69
CA PHE A 284 18.14 -14.85 -8.37
C PHE A 284 19.00 -14.52 -9.58
N GLY A 285 18.39 -13.94 -10.61
CA GLY A 285 19.09 -13.41 -11.77
C GLY A 285 19.95 -12.19 -11.42
N PRO A 286 20.89 -11.81 -12.30
CA PRO A 286 21.85 -10.75 -12.03
C PRO A 286 21.17 -9.38 -11.84
N ASP A 287 20.10 -9.09 -12.56
CA ASP A 287 19.37 -7.81 -12.46
C ASP A 287 18.70 -7.64 -11.10
N MET A 288 18.12 -8.73 -10.60
CA MET A 288 17.52 -8.80 -9.29
C MET A 288 18.56 -8.59 -8.18
N LEU A 289 19.70 -9.26 -8.28
CA LEU A 289 20.80 -9.12 -7.32
C LEU A 289 21.35 -7.69 -7.28
N ARG A 290 21.55 -7.06 -8.45
CA ARG A 290 22.01 -5.66 -8.53
C ARG A 290 21.02 -4.71 -7.85
N LEU A 291 19.73 -4.85 -8.15
CA LEU A 291 18.71 -3.98 -7.57
C LEU A 291 18.53 -4.25 -6.06
N ALA A 292 18.56 -5.50 -5.62
CA ALA A 292 18.45 -5.83 -4.20
C ALA A 292 19.59 -5.24 -3.36
N ARG A 293 20.84 -5.31 -3.86
CA ARG A 293 21.98 -4.66 -3.20
C ARG A 293 21.85 -3.14 -3.18
N ARG A 294 21.38 -2.51 -4.26
CA ARG A 294 21.09 -1.07 -4.30
C ARG A 294 20.03 -0.65 -3.26
N LEU A 295 19.11 -1.56 -2.92
CA LEU A 295 18.09 -1.36 -1.89
C LEU A 295 18.54 -1.77 -0.48
N GLY A 296 19.79 -2.20 -0.31
CA GLY A 296 20.38 -2.52 1.01
C GLY A 296 20.25 -3.99 1.43
N TYR A 297 19.85 -4.89 0.55
CA TYR A 297 19.74 -6.33 0.86
C TYR A 297 21.04 -7.10 0.56
N GLN A 298 21.28 -8.15 1.35
CA GLN A 298 22.46 -9.02 1.29
C GLN A 298 22.09 -10.49 1.12
#